data_AF-A0A9E0BD31-F1
#
_entry.id   AF-A0A9E0BD31-F1
#
_cell.length_a   1.000
_cell.length_b   1.000
_cell.length_c   1.000
_cell.angle_alpha   90.00
_cell.angle_beta   90.00
_cell.angle_gamma   90.00
#
_symmetry.space_group_name_H-M   'P 1'
#
loop_
_entity.id
_entity.type
_entity.pdbx_description
1 polymer ?
#
loop_
_entity_poly.entity_id
_entity_poly.type
_entity_poly.pdbx_seq_one_letter_code
_entity_poly.pdbx_strand_id
1 'polypeptide(L)'
;YPFGMLTPGRNWSAGSGGDYGWGFGGHEKIDEVQGTGNVVDMGDRWLLTRLGRTPKPDSKAKKYPGISPYTYALNSPLIVIDPDGKVIKIITQDPEFRGYILNQLQKLTDEELSIDANGVIQIVHSAENPSKSFGTSLINQLVTSENTHFILQSTIGDNYSRPLIGGEEAASDGRGIGTTIVIDPNSNVMVTDQDDVDRINPKLIVLGHELIHSSHADNGEQEPELADPEGDNYPVKFGSGIPLTKEEIKTREKENILRKEQGVTNLRKVSGPNKASELPAIEITPEDDKK
;
A
#
# COMPACT_ATOMS: atom_id res chain seq x y z
N TYR A 1 18.15 0.40 20.90
CA TYR A 1 17.24 -0.77 20.81
C TYR A 1 16.08 -0.47 19.88
N PRO A 2 15.35 -1.48 19.36
CA PRO A 2 14.29 -1.28 18.36
C PRO A 2 13.17 -0.31 18.76
N PHE A 3 12.83 -0.23 20.05
CA PHE A 3 11.79 0.66 20.58
C PHE A 3 12.34 1.96 21.19
N GLY A 4 13.58 2.33 20.83
CA GLY A 4 14.16 3.61 21.23
C GLY A 4 14.91 3.63 22.56
N MET A 5 14.97 2.51 23.30
CA MET A 5 15.80 2.45 24.50
C MET A 5 17.27 2.72 24.13
N LEU A 6 17.92 3.59 24.93
CA LEU A 6 19.34 3.85 24.83
C LEU A 6 20.12 2.57 25.12
N THR A 7 21.22 2.35 24.39
CA THR A 7 22.09 1.20 24.64
C THR A 7 22.91 1.45 25.91
N PRO A 8 22.81 0.61 26.97
CA PRO A 8 23.61 0.77 28.17
C PRO A 8 25.09 0.91 27.85
N GLY A 9 25.74 1.91 28.44
CA GLY A 9 27.17 2.18 28.23
C GLY A 9 27.52 2.83 26.88
N ARG A 10 26.54 3.19 26.04
CA ARG A 10 26.75 3.98 24.80
C ARG A 10 25.94 5.26 24.82
N ASN A 11 26.11 6.06 25.86
CA ASN A 11 25.60 7.42 25.94
C ASN A 11 26.77 8.39 26.18
N TRP A 12 26.83 9.47 25.40
CA TRP A 12 27.82 10.51 25.56
C TRP A 12 27.09 11.84 25.69
N SER A 13 27.32 12.54 26.80
CA SER A 13 26.89 13.93 26.99
C SER A 13 28.11 14.85 26.85
N ALA A 14 27.98 15.89 26.02
CA ALA A 14 29.00 16.92 25.91
C ALA A 14 28.99 17.75 27.20
N GLY A 15 30.07 17.73 27.99
CA GLY A 15 30.14 18.38 29.30
C GLY A 15 30.03 19.92 29.33
N SER A 16 29.63 20.59 28.24
CA SER A 16 29.47 22.06 28.18
C SER A 16 28.40 22.57 27.19
N GLY A 17 27.59 21.69 26.61
CA GLY A 17 26.39 22.06 25.85
C GLY A 17 25.20 21.35 26.48
N GLY A 18 24.08 22.05 26.68
CA GLY A 18 22.89 21.48 27.33
C GLY A 18 22.51 20.11 26.76
N ASP A 19 21.84 19.30 27.59
CA ASP A 19 21.42 17.95 27.20
C ASP A 19 20.67 17.99 25.85
N TYR A 20 21.10 17.15 24.92
CA TYR A 20 20.48 17.05 23.60
C TYR A 20 19.02 16.62 23.77
N GLY A 21 18.08 17.52 23.50
CA GLY A 21 16.65 17.34 23.79
C GLY A 21 15.93 16.34 22.89
N TRP A 22 16.54 15.91 21.78
CA TRP A 22 15.91 15.02 20.81
C TRP A 22 16.33 13.56 20.98
N GLY A 23 15.44 12.64 20.64
CA GLY A 23 15.57 11.20 20.90
C GLY A 23 15.11 10.32 19.75
N PHE A 24 14.53 9.18 20.11
CA PHE A 24 14.10 8.16 19.16
C PHE A 24 13.04 8.70 18.18
N GLY A 25 13.17 8.36 16.90
CA GLY A 25 12.23 8.79 15.86
C GLY A 25 12.23 10.30 15.55
N GLY A 26 13.22 11.05 16.05
CA GLY A 26 13.26 12.52 15.86
C GLY A 26 12.34 13.29 16.82
N HIS A 27 11.83 12.63 17.85
CA HIS A 27 10.93 13.19 18.84
C HIS A 27 11.68 13.74 20.07
N GLU A 28 11.05 14.66 20.79
CA GLU A 28 11.63 15.25 22.01
C GLU A 28 11.68 14.22 23.14
N LYS A 29 12.79 14.19 23.89
CA LYS A 29 12.92 13.39 25.11
C LYS A 29 12.40 14.19 26.28
N ILE A 30 11.61 13.54 27.13
CA ILE A 30 11.17 14.13 28.40
C ILE A 30 11.93 13.44 29.53
N ASP A 31 13.16 13.89 29.74
CA ASP A 31 14.09 13.25 30.68
C ASP A 31 13.66 13.45 32.15
N GLU A 32 12.84 14.48 32.44
CA GLU A 32 12.32 14.83 33.77
C GLU A 32 11.32 13.82 34.32
N VAL A 33 10.67 13.02 33.47
CA VAL A 33 9.57 12.13 33.90
C VAL A 33 10.10 10.80 34.41
N GLN A 34 10.98 10.12 33.66
CA GLN A 34 11.53 8.80 34.04
C GLN A 34 13.02 8.66 33.78
N GLY A 35 13.75 9.77 33.75
CA GLY A 35 15.19 9.79 33.47
C GLY A 35 15.50 9.72 31.97
N THR A 36 16.79 9.84 31.67
CA THR A 36 17.28 10.13 30.32
C THR A 36 16.87 9.11 29.27
N GLY A 37 16.17 9.57 28.23
CA GLY A 37 15.78 8.79 27.04
C GLY A 37 14.74 7.70 27.27
N ASN A 38 14.10 7.68 28.44
CA ASN A 38 13.10 6.66 28.78
C ASN A 38 11.69 7.04 28.34
N VAL A 39 11.44 8.33 28.17
CA VAL A 39 10.16 8.88 27.69
C VAL A 39 10.43 9.77 26.50
N VAL A 40 9.65 9.58 25.45
CA VAL A 40 9.72 10.35 24.21
C VAL A 40 8.33 10.91 23.90
N ASP A 41 8.24 12.20 23.59
CA ASP A 41 7.00 12.87 23.23
C ASP A 41 6.71 12.71 21.73
N MET A 42 5.68 11.94 21.39
CA MET A 42 5.24 11.75 20.01
C MET A 42 4.03 12.61 19.67
N GLY A 43 3.73 13.63 20.49
CA GLY A 43 2.57 14.49 20.33
C GLY A 43 1.36 13.92 21.06
N ASP A 44 0.54 13.09 20.40
CA ASP A 44 -0.74 12.68 20.99
C ASP A 44 -0.63 11.67 22.14
N ARG A 45 0.51 10.97 22.17
CA ARG A 45 0.91 9.99 23.18
C ARG A 45 2.41 10.07 23.42
N TRP A 46 2.83 9.71 24.61
CA TRP A 46 4.25 9.46 24.91
C TRP A 46 4.63 8.01 24.63
N LEU A 47 5.90 7.75 24.33
CA LEU A 47 6.47 6.41 24.25
C LEU A 47 7.37 6.14 25.45
N LEU A 48 7.05 5.08 26.19
CA LEU A 48 7.97 4.51 27.17
C LEU A 48 8.95 3.59 26.44
N THR A 49 10.13 4.10 26.11
CA THR A 49 11.09 3.43 25.20
C THR A 49 11.62 2.10 25.74
N ARG A 50 11.67 1.95 27.08
CA ARG A 50 12.03 0.72 27.78
C ARG A 50 10.99 -0.39 27.64
N LEU A 51 9.71 -0.01 27.60
CA LEU A 51 8.59 -0.94 27.50
C LEU A 51 8.14 -1.16 26.06
N GLY A 52 8.44 -0.22 25.15
CA GLY A 52 7.89 -0.23 23.79
C GLY A 52 6.37 -0.06 23.77
N ARG A 53 5.84 0.69 24.74
CA ARG A 53 4.39 0.87 24.98
C ARG A 53 4.09 2.33 25.22
N THR A 54 2.87 2.74 24.87
CA THR A 54 2.35 4.04 25.22
C THR A 54 1.65 3.95 26.59
N PRO A 55 1.81 4.94 27.49
CA PRO A 55 1.16 4.93 28.80
C PRO A 55 -0.32 5.32 28.73
N LYS A 56 -0.73 5.95 27.61
CA LYS A 56 -2.08 6.39 27.31
C LYS A 56 -2.65 5.51 26.19
N PRO A 57 -3.88 4.99 26.32
CA PRO A 57 -4.52 4.23 25.26
C PRO A 57 -4.69 5.09 24.01
N ASP A 58 -4.50 4.47 22.84
CA ASP A 58 -4.73 5.09 21.54
C ASP A 58 -6.19 5.54 21.41
N SER A 59 -6.40 6.82 21.08
CA SER A 59 -7.73 7.39 20.87
C SER A 59 -8.45 6.72 19.69
N LYS A 60 -7.68 6.17 18.73
CA LYS A 60 -8.16 5.45 17.56
C LYS A 60 -8.13 3.92 17.74
N ALA A 61 -7.91 3.41 18.96
CA ALA A 61 -7.83 1.97 19.22
C ALA A 61 -9.03 1.15 18.70
N LYS A 62 -10.23 1.75 18.65
CA LYS A 62 -11.43 1.09 18.12
C LYS A 62 -11.32 0.67 16.65
N LYS A 63 -10.43 1.31 15.89
CA LYS A 63 -10.17 0.99 14.48
C LYS A 63 -9.29 -0.24 14.29
N TYR A 64 -8.55 -0.63 15.33
CA TYR A 64 -7.61 -1.75 15.29
C TYR A 64 -8.08 -2.86 16.23
N PRO A 65 -9.21 -3.54 15.91
CA PRO A 65 -9.63 -4.71 16.68
C PRO A 65 -8.47 -5.71 16.77
N GLY A 66 -8.27 -6.36 17.91
CA GLY A 66 -7.17 -7.32 18.08
C GLY A 66 -5.79 -6.72 18.36
N ILE A 67 -5.60 -5.41 18.19
CA ILE A 67 -4.37 -4.70 18.59
C ILE A 67 -4.59 -4.00 19.92
N SER A 68 -3.65 -4.17 20.85
CA SER A 68 -3.75 -3.51 22.16
C SER A 68 -3.68 -1.98 22.00
N PRO A 69 -4.56 -1.21 22.68
CA PRO A 69 -4.58 0.26 22.62
C PRO A 69 -3.27 0.90 23.11
N TYR A 70 -2.41 0.14 23.77
CA TYR A 70 -1.11 0.60 24.30
C TYR A 70 0.08 0.28 23.38
N THR A 71 -0.19 -0.31 22.21
CA THR A 71 0.85 -0.72 21.26
C THR A 71 1.46 0.51 20.59
N TYR A 72 2.79 0.57 20.54
CA TYR A 72 3.53 1.52 19.70
C TYR A 72 3.83 0.87 18.35
N ALA A 73 3.58 1.60 17.26
CA ALA A 73 3.99 1.21 15.91
C ALA A 73 3.62 -0.23 15.52
N LEU A 74 2.45 -0.72 15.97
CA LEU A 74 1.98 -2.10 15.74
C LEU A 74 2.98 -3.20 16.17
N ASN A 75 3.84 -2.94 17.16
CA ASN A 75 4.97 -3.79 17.54
C ASN A 75 6.07 -3.94 16.48
N SER A 76 6.06 -3.12 15.43
CA SER A 76 7.06 -3.11 14.36
C SER A 76 7.76 -1.74 14.26
N PRO A 77 8.44 -1.26 15.33
CA PRO A 77 9.01 0.09 15.41
C PRO A 77 10.20 0.32 14.46
N LEU A 78 10.71 -0.74 13.85
CA LEU A 78 11.72 -0.65 12.78
C LEU A 78 11.10 -0.27 11.45
N ILE A 79 9.82 -0.60 11.25
CA ILE A 79 9.13 -0.47 9.96
C ILE A 79 8.10 0.67 10.01
N VAL A 80 7.46 0.83 11.16
CA VAL A 80 6.40 1.80 11.40
C VAL A 80 6.93 2.84 12.38
N ILE A 81 6.87 4.11 11.99
CA ILE A 81 7.16 5.25 12.85
C ILE A 81 5.82 5.94 13.09
N ASP A 82 5.43 6.09 14.36
CA ASP A 82 4.24 6.87 14.76
C ASP A 82 4.68 8.33 14.96
N PRO A 83 4.44 9.22 13.99
CA PRO A 83 5.11 10.51 13.89
C PRO A 83 4.38 11.65 14.59
N ASP A 84 3.11 11.47 14.90
CA ASP A 84 2.27 12.46 15.59
C ASP A 84 1.27 11.83 16.56
N GLY A 85 1.26 10.50 16.69
CA GLY A 85 0.30 9.76 17.51
C GLY A 85 -1.12 9.73 16.92
N LYS A 86 -1.32 10.22 15.67
CA LYS A 86 -2.63 10.66 15.19
C LYS A 86 -2.99 10.32 13.75
N VAL A 87 -2.06 9.92 12.87
CA VAL A 87 -2.23 9.31 11.52
C VAL A 87 -1.63 10.14 10.37
N ILE A 88 -1.31 9.38 9.30
CA ILE A 88 -0.89 9.67 7.93
C ILE A 88 0.62 9.58 7.78
N LYS A 89 1.12 8.57 7.02
CA LYS A 89 2.28 8.67 6.11
C LYS A 89 2.32 7.46 5.18
N ILE A 90 2.42 7.69 3.87
CA ILE A 90 3.12 6.78 2.95
C ILE A 90 4.62 6.81 3.32
N ILE A 91 5.02 6.09 4.38
CA ILE A 91 6.43 6.08 4.81
C ILE A 91 7.23 5.24 3.84
N THR A 92 8.11 5.90 3.11
CA THR A 92 9.21 5.28 2.38
C THR A 92 10.50 5.51 3.20
N GLN A 93 11.04 4.41 3.73
CA GLN A 93 12.18 4.43 4.66
C GLN A 93 13.51 4.67 3.96
N ASP A 94 13.60 4.38 2.67
CA ASP A 94 14.78 4.67 1.86
C ASP A 94 14.67 6.10 1.31
N PRO A 95 15.53 7.04 1.76
CA PRO A 95 15.56 8.41 1.25
C PRO A 95 15.67 8.50 -0.27
N GLU A 96 16.36 7.55 -0.92
CA GLU A 96 16.51 7.51 -2.38
C GLU A 96 15.20 7.06 -3.06
N PHE A 97 14.47 6.13 -2.44
CA PHE A 97 13.19 5.64 -2.95
C PHE A 97 12.05 6.68 -2.87
N ARG A 98 12.16 7.66 -1.96
CA ARG A 98 11.13 8.72 -1.79
C ARG A 98 10.86 9.48 -3.09
N GLY A 99 11.92 9.87 -3.80
CA GLY A 99 11.80 10.60 -5.05
C GLY A 99 11.11 9.78 -6.14
N TYR A 100 11.38 8.48 -6.18
CA TYR A 100 10.71 7.57 -7.11
C TYR A 100 9.21 7.50 -6.83
N ILE A 101 8.81 7.25 -5.57
CA ILE A 101 7.39 7.17 -5.19
C ILE A 101 6.67 8.48 -5.43
N LEU A 102 7.25 9.62 -5.01
CA LEU A 102 6.66 10.94 -5.29
C LEU A 102 6.44 11.14 -6.79
N ASN A 103 7.44 10.81 -7.62
CA ASN A 103 7.34 10.95 -9.06
C ASN A 103 6.24 10.07 -9.68
N GLN A 104 6.08 8.83 -9.22
CA GLN A 104 5.02 7.95 -9.71
C GLN A 104 3.65 8.46 -9.27
N LEU A 105 3.47 8.80 -7.98
CA LEU A 105 2.18 9.28 -7.48
C LEU A 105 1.77 10.59 -8.15
N GLN A 106 2.73 11.52 -8.35
CA GLN A 106 2.50 12.77 -9.06
C GLN A 106 2.03 12.56 -10.52
N LYS A 107 2.38 11.44 -11.16
CA LYS A 107 1.87 11.07 -12.49
C LYS A 107 0.45 10.52 -12.46
N LEU A 108 0.03 9.90 -11.34
CA LEU A 108 -1.33 9.36 -11.19
C LEU A 108 -2.37 10.46 -10.93
N THR A 109 -1.97 11.59 -10.34
CA THR A 109 -2.88 12.66 -9.93
C THR A 109 -2.61 13.97 -10.67
N ASP A 110 -3.57 14.89 -10.62
CA ASP A 110 -3.34 16.30 -10.94
C ASP A 110 -3.12 17.17 -9.69
N GLU A 111 -3.31 16.63 -8.48
CA GLU A 111 -2.91 17.27 -7.22
C GLU A 111 -1.40 17.52 -7.21
N GLU A 112 -0.96 18.63 -6.62
CA GLU A 112 0.47 18.84 -6.35
C GLU A 112 0.82 18.12 -5.04
N LEU A 113 1.77 17.17 -5.10
CA LEU A 113 2.20 16.38 -3.95
C LEU A 113 3.58 16.83 -3.46
N SER A 114 3.80 16.72 -2.15
CA SER A 114 5.12 16.84 -1.54
C SER A 114 5.39 15.70 -0.56
N ILE A 115 6.67 15.47 -0.26
CA ILE A 115 7.09 14.55 0.81
C ILE A 115 7.83 15.32 1.89
N ASP A 116 7.40 15.21 3.14
CA ASP A 116 8.08 15.85 4.27
C ASP A 116 9.37 15.11 4.68
N ALA A 117 10.14 15.68 5.62
CA ALA A 117 11.39 15.07 6.10
C ALA A 117 11.23 13.66 6.68
N ASN A 118 10.02 13.33 7.14
CA ASN A 118 9.68 12.06 7.76
C ASN A 118 9.07 11.06 6.76
N GLY A 119 8.88 11.44 5.50
CA GLY A 119 8.25 10.61 4.49
C GLY A 119 6.72 10.70 4.44
N VAL A 120 6.04 11.70 5.00
CA VAL A 120 4.58 11.88 4.76
C VAL A 120 4.40 12.34 3.33
N ILE A 121 3.43 11.80 2.61
CA ILE A 121 2.94 12.40 1.37
C ILE A 121 1.81 13.36 1.70
N GLN A 122 1.90 14.59 1.21
CA GLN A 122 0.93 15.65 1.44
C GLN A 122 0.50 16.26 0.12
N ILE A 123 -0.78 16.61 0.04
CA ILE A 123 -1.29 17.47 -1.03
C ILE A 123 -0.99 18.92 -0.65
N VAL A 124 -0.19 19.61 -1.46
CA VAL A 124 0.19 21.02 -1.24
C VAL A 124 -0.67 21.98 -2.04
N HIS A 125 -1.21 21.55 -3.17
CA HIS A 125 -2.15 22.32 -3.97
C HIS A 125 -3.16 21.39 -4.64
N SER A 126 -4.43 21.78 -4.58
CA SER A 126 -5.50 21.01 -5.20
C SER A 126 -5.86 21.49 -6.59
N ALA A 127 -5.99 20.53 -7.51
CA ALA A 127 -6.29 20.82 -8.89
C ALA A 127 -7.75 21.25 -9.07
N GLU A 128 -7.96 22.36 -9.78
CA GLU A 128 -9.28 22.73 -10.25
C GLU A 128 -9.63 21.92 -11.51
N ASN A 129 -10.64 21.06 -11.44
CA ASN A 129 -11.09 20.19 -12.55
C ASN A 129 -10.02 19.18 -13.03
N PRO A 130 -9.66 18.19 -12.22
CA PRO A 130 -8.63 17.21 -12.57
C PRO A 130 -9.02 16.41 -13.83
N SER A 131 -8.08 16.33 -14.77
CA SER A 131 -8.14 15.51 -15.98
C SER A 131 -7.95 14.02 -15.69
N LYS A 132 -7.17 13.69 -14.65
CA LYS A 132 -6.97 12.34 -14.11
C LYS A 132 -7.94 12.09 -12.95
N SER A 133 -9.24 12.08 -13.24
CA SER A 133 -10.28 12.13 -12.20
C SER A 133 -10.24 10.95 -11.23
N PHE A 134 -10.03 9.73 -11.72
CA PHE A 134 -9.93 8.54 -10.88
C PHE A 134 -8.62 8.51 -10.10
N GLY A 135 -7.47 8.71 -10.77
CA GLY A 135 -6.18 8.75 -10.08
C GLY A 135 -6.11 9.85 -9.02
N THR A 136 -6.68 11.04 -9.31
CA THR A 136 -6.78 12.14 -8.34
C THR A 136 -7.67 11.78 -7.16
N SER A 137 -8.82 11.15 -7.39
CA SER A 137 -9.72 10.72 -6.30
C SER A 137 -9.08 9.64 -5.43
N LEU A 138 -8.36 8.69 -6.04
CA LEU A 138 -7.66 7.61 -5.35
C LEU A 138 -6.57 8.16 -4.41
N ILE A 139 -5.73 9.08 -4.92
CA ILE A 139 -4.68 9.71 -4.12
C ILE A 139 -5.30 10.56 -3.01
N ASN A 140 -6.33 11.36 -3.30
CA ASN A 140 -7.03 12.14 -2.29
C ASN A 140 -7.58 11.25 -1.17
N GLN A 141 -8.25 10.14 -1.50
CA GLN A 141 -8.78 9.21 -0.50
C GLN A 141 -7.66 8.72 0.43
N LEU A 142 -6.57 8.18 -0.12
CA LEU A 142 -5.51 7.56 0.67
C LEU A 142 -4.67 8.56 1.47
N VAL A 143 -4.45 9.76 0.92
CA VAL A 143 -3.67 10.82 1.61
C VAL A 143 -4.49 11.48 2.72
N THR A 144 -5.80 11.62 2.54
CA THR A 144 -6.70 12.23 3.54
C THR A 144 -7.35 11.21 4.48
N SER A 145 -7.10 9.91 4.26
CA SER A 145 -7.66 8.84 5.08
C SER A 145 -7.27 8.97 6.55
N GLU A 146 -8.19 8.57 7.42
CA GLU A 146 -7.93 8.42 8.84
C GLU A 146 -7.21 7.10 9.19
N ASN A 147 -6.84 6.28 8.20
CA ASN A 147 -6.00 5.10 8.31
C ASN A 147 -4.58 5.37 7.74
N THR A 148 -3.61 4.54 8.14
CA THR A 148 -2.20 4.70 7.71
C THR A 148 -1.82 3.66 6.66
N HIS A 149 -1.26 4.10 5.53
CA HIS A 149 -0.79 3.24 4.45
C HIS A 149 0.71 3.37 4.26
N PHE A 150 1.49 2.29 4.36
CA PHE A 150 2.93 2.30 4.17
C PHE A 150 3.30 1.91 2.74
N ILE A 151 4.30 2.56 2.11
CA ILE A 151 4.88 2.09 0.85
C ILE A 151 6.34 1.71 1.08
N LEU A 152 6.62 0.42 1.01
CA LEU A 152 7.95 -0.14 1.22
C LEU A 152 8.55 -0.60 -0.11
N GLN A 153 9.86 -0.44 -0.22
CA GLN A 153 10.61 -0.95 -1.37
C GLN A 153 10.88 -2.45 -1.20
N SER A 154 10.67 -3.21 -2.27
CA SER A 154 11.21 -4.56 -2.44
C SER A 154 12.38 -4.56 -3.43
N THR A 155 13.24 -5.55 -3.30
CA THR A 155 14.38 -5.80 -4.19
C THR A 155 14.39 -7.22 -4.75
N ILE A 156 13.29 -7.96 -4.56
CA ILE A 156 13.18 -9.39 -4.93
C ILE A 156 12.03 -9.67 -5.90
N GLY A 157 11.46 -8.63 -6.51
CA GLY A 157 10.38 -8.73 -7.48
C GLY A 157 8.97 -8.54 -6.93
N ASP A 158 8.82 -8.40 -5.60
CA ASP A 158 7.51 -8.36 -4.96
C ASP A 158 6.78 -7.04 -5.23
N ASN A 159 5.51 -7.15 -5.65
CA ASN A 159 4.54 -6.06 -5.65
C ASN A 159 3.24 -6.61 -5.11
N TYR A 160 2.72 -5.99 -4.04
CA TYR A 160 1.45 -6.36 -3.43
C TYR A 160 0.99 -5.27 -2.44
N SER A 161 -0.28 -5.33 -2.07
CA SER A 161 -0.87 -4.56 -1.00
C SER A 161 -1.56 -5.49 -0.02
N ARG A 162 -1.36 -5.28 1.28
CA ARG A 162 -2.00 -6.08 2.33
C ARG A 162 -2.55 -5.19 3.45
N PRO A 163 -3.68 -5.56 4.08
CA PRO A 163 -4.10 -4.99 5.35
C PRO A 163 -3.00 -5.05 6.40
N LEU A 164 -3.01 -4.10 7.34
CA LEU A 164 -2.16 -4.17 8.53
C LEU A 164 -2.55 -5.37 9.38
N ILE A 165 -1.53 -6.03 9.94
CA ILE A 165 -1.66 -7.28 10.70
C ILE A 165 -2.71 -7.13 11.81
N GLY A 166 -3.67 -8.04 11.86
CA GLY A 166 -4.68 -8.11 12.91
C GLY A 166 -5.97 -7.35 12.61
N GLY A 167 -6.12 -6.74 11.43
CA GLY A 167 -7.39 -6.15 11.01
C GLY A 167 -7.81 -6.52 9.60
N GLU A 168 -7.45 -7.73 9.15
CA GLU A 168 -7.88 -8.31 7.88
C GLU A 168 -9.41 -8.37 7.76
N GLU A 169 -10.13 -8.61 8.86
CA GLU A 169 -11.59 -8.53 8.90
C GLU A 169 -12.10 -7.12 8.60
N ALA A 170 -11.45 -6.10 9.18
CA ALA A 170 -11.83 -4.70 8.98
C ALA A 170 -11.64 -4.26 7.52
N ALA A 171 -10.73 -4.92 6.79
CA ALA A 171 -10.52 -4.68 5.36
C ALA A 171 -11.69 -5.15 4.48
N SER A 172 -12.60 -5.99 5.00
CA SER A 172 -13.69 -6.61 4.21
C SER A 172 -15.09 -6.42 4.81
N ASP A 173 -15.24 -5.74 5.95
CA ASP A 173 -16.52 -5.60 6.68
C ASP A 173 -17.04 -4.15 6.78
N GLY A 174 -16.49 -3.24 5.97
CA GLY A 174 -16.87 -1.83 5.91
C GLY A 174 -16.29 -0.94 7.01
N ARG A 175 -15.49 -1.47 7.94
CA ARG A 175 -14.80 -0.63 8.95
C ARG A 175 -13.57 0.07 8.40
N GLY A 176 -12.88 -0.57 7.47
CA GLY A 176 -11.67 -0.03 6.86
C GLY A 176 -10.42 -0.20 7.70
N ILE A 177 -9.29 -0.41 7.03
CA ILE A 177 -7.98 -0.47 7.67
C ILE A 177 -6.86 0.03 6.76
N GLY A 178 -5.81 0.54 7.40
CA GLY A 178 -4.54 0.85 6.76
C GLY A 178 -3.86 -0.38 6.15
N THR A 179 -2.86 -0.14 5.31
CA THR A 179 -2.20 -1.20 4.54
C THR A 179 -0.67 -1.07 4.54
N THR A 180 -0.01 -2.15 4.16
CA THR A 180 1.37 -2.13 3.69
C THR A 180 1.37 -2.46 2.20
N ILE A 181 1.79 -1.50 1.40
CA ILE A 181 2.05 -1.60 -0.02
C ILE A 181 3.54 -1.87 -0.20
N VAL A 182 3.88 -2.87 -0.98
CA VAL A 182 5.25 -3.23 -1.33
C VAL A 182 5.41 -3.09 -2.82
N ILE A 183 6.47 -2.41 -3.25
CA ILE A 183 6.78 -2.16 -4.66
C ILE A 183 8.26 -2.43 -4.90
N ASP A 184 8.57 -3.23 -5.91
CA ASP A 184 9.91 -3.33 -6.46
C ASP A 184 10.01 -2.46 -7.73
N PRO A 185 10.75 -1.32 -7.69
CA PRO A 185 10.87 -0.42 -8.84
C PRO A 185 11.54 -1.07 -10.06
N ASN A 186 12.28 -2.15 -9.87
CA ASN A 186 13.02 -2.86 -10.92
C ASN A 186 12.23 -4.06 -11.49
N SER A 187 11.20 -4.53 -10.80
CA SER A 187 10.44 -5.74 -11.17
C SER A 187 9.62 -5.58 -12.45
N ASN A 188 9.71 -6.53 -13.38
CA ASN A 188 8.90 -6.54 -14.60
C ASN A 188 7.68 -7.43 -14.42
N VAL A 189 6.56 -6.82 -14.06
CA VAL A 189 5.27 -7.52 -13.94
C VAL A 189 4.71 -7.72 -15.35
N MET A 190 4.44 -8.97 -15.73
CA MET A 190 3.81 -9.31 -17.01
C MET A 190 2.29 -9.30 -16.88
N VAL A 191 1.61 -8.74 -17.88
CA VAL A 191 0.15 -8.70 -17.98
C VAL A 191 -0.29 -8.98 -19.41
N THR A 192 -1.47 -9.57 -19.57
CA THR A 192 -2.10 -9.76 -20.89
C THR A 192 -3.07 -8.61 -21.16
N ASP A 193 -2.87 -7.92 -22.28
CA ASP A 193 -3.72 -6.81 -22.68
C ASP A 193 -5.06 -7.27 -23.31
N GLN A 194 -5.90 -6.30 -23.67
CA GLN A 194 -7.18 -6.53 -24.33
C GLN A 194 -7.11 -7.22 -25.70
N ASP A 195 -5.93 -7.27 -26.31
CA ASP A 195 -5.68 -7.88 -27.62
C ASP A 195 -5.02 -9.27 -27.49
N ASP A 196 -5.03 -9.86 -26.27
CA ASP A 196 -4.39 -11.13 -25.93
C ASP A 196 -2.86 -11.13 -26.14
N VAL A 197 -2.23 -9.96 -25.97
CA VAL A 197 -0.77 -9.80 -26.06
C VAL A 197 -0.17 -9.60 -24.67
N ASP A 198 0.80 -10.45 -24.34
CA ASP A 198 1.58 -10.30 -23.11
C ASP A 198 2.55 -9.11 -23.20
N ARG A 199 2.50 -8.24 -22.19
CA ARG A 199 3.32 -7.02 -22.09
C ARG A 199 3.85 -6.82 -20.69
N ILE A 200 4.95 -6.06 -20.60
CA ILE A 200 5.43 -5.54 -19.31
C ILE A 200 4.48 -4.42 -18.86
N ASN A 201 3.93 -4.56 -17.67
CA ASN A 201 3.08 -3.56 -17.04
C ASN A 201 3.90 -2.31 -16.68
N PRO A 202 3.49 -1.09 -17.09
CA PRO A 202 4.20 0.12 -16.67
C PRO A 202 4.27 0.24 -15.15
N LYS A 203 5.43 0.64 -14.62
CA LYS A 203 5.65 0.72 -13.15
C LYS A 203 4.62 1.60 -12.44
N LEU A 204 4.21 2.67 -13.10
CA LEU A 204 3.15 3.56 -12.65
C LEU A 204 1.82 2.83 -12.42
N ILE A 205 1.47 1.93 -13.34
CA ILE A 205 0.23 1.15 -13.29
C ILE A 205 0.35 0.05 -12.25
N VAL A 206 1.52 -0.58 -12.07
CA VAL A 206 1.78 -1.51 -10.96
C VAL A 206 1.55 -0.83 -9.61
N LEU A 207 2.11 0.37 -9.40
CA LEU A 207 1.84 1.14 -8.18
C LEU A 207 0.35 1.50 -8.05
N GLY A 208 -0.28 1.95 -9.14
CA GLY A 208 -1.70 2.27 -9.16
C GLY A 208 -2.59 1.08 -8.77
N HIS A 209 -2.25 -0.11 -9.24
CA HIS A 209 -2.92 -1.37 -8.91
C HIS A 209 -2.88 -1.64 -7.39
N GLU A 210 -1.69 -1.55 -6.78
CA GLU A 210 -1.56 -1.76 -5.33
C GLU A 210 -2.25 -0.67 -4.49
N LEU A 211 -2.31 0.57 -4.99
CA LEU A 211 -3.07 1.64 -4.36
C LEU A 211 -4.58 1.40 -4.41
N ILE A 212 -5.09 0.78 -5.49
CA ILE A 212 -6.51 0.41 -5.57
C ILE A 212 -6.84 -0.64 -4.51
N HIS A 213 -6.01 -1.70 -4.36
CA HIS A 213 -6.15 -2.66 -3.26
C HIS A 213 -6.11 -1.97 -1.90
N SER A 214 -5.20 -1.00 -1.74
CA SER A 214 -5.10 -0.21 -0.52
C SER A 214 -6.38 0.59 -0.24
N SER A 215 -6.99 1.17 -1.27
CA SER A 215 -8.25 1.93 -1.17
C SER A 215 -9.43 1.02 -0.82
N HIS A 216 -9.48 -0.20 -1.35
CA HIS A 216 -10.50 -1.18 -0.95
C HIS A 216 -10.33 -1.57 0.52
N ALA A 217 -9.11 -1.87 0.98
CA ALA A 217 -8.85 -2.16 2.39
C ALA A 217 -9.20 -0.97 3.30
N ASP A 218 -8.85 0.25 2.87
CA ASP A 218 -9.14 1.49 3.59
C ASP A 218 -10.64 1.72 3.82
N ASN A 219 -11.46 1.31 2.85
CA ASN A 219 -12.92 1.44 2.91
C ASN A 219 -13.61 0.19 3.50
N GLY A 220 -12.87 -0.88 3.77
CA GLY A 220 -13.43 -2.14 4.24
C GLY A 220 -14.18 -2.91 3.14
N GLU A 221 -13.78 -2.73 1.89
CA GLU A 221 -14.45 -3.24 0.68
C GLU A 221 -13.68 -4.36 -0.03
N GLN A 222 -12.68 -4.98 0.63
CA GLN A 222 -11.96 -6.11 0.02
C GLN A 222 -12.86 -7.34 -0.12
N GLU A 223 -12.71 -8.02 -1.25
CA GLU A 223 -13.44 -9.26 -1.54
C GLU A 223 -12.46 -10.43 -1.79
N PRO A 224 -11.86 -11.01 -0.73
CA PRO A 224 -10.79 -12.01 -0.85
C PRO A 224 -11.28 -13.36 -1.39
N GLU A 225 -12.60 -13.55 -1.54
CA GLU A 225 -13.20 -14.75 -2.08
C GLU A 225 -12.80 -14.99 -3.53
N LEU A 226 -12.64 -16.26 -3.92
CA LEU A 226 -12.48 -16.64 -5.32
C LEU A 226 -13.77 -16.31 -6.11
N ALA A 227 -13.61 -15.84 -7.35
CA ALA A 227 -14.75 -15.69 -8.26
C ALA A 227 -15.31 -17.05 -8.67
N ASP A 228 -16.61 -17.11 -8.95
CA ASP A 228 -17.26 -18.31 -9.43
C ASP A 228 -16.90 -18.52 -10.91
N PRO A 229 -16.19 -19.61 -11.26
CA PRO A 229 -15.77 -19.86 -12.64
C PRO A 229 -16.94 -20.14 -13.61
N GLU A 230 -18.14 -20.46 -13.13
CA GLU A 230 -19.31 -20.81 -13.95
C GLU A 230 -20.42 -19.74 -13.91
N GLY A 231 -20.58 -19.03 -12.80
CA GLY A 231 -21.61 -17.99 -12.60
C GLY A 231 -21.18 -16.58 -13.02
N ASP A 232 -19.90 -16.26 -12.86
CA ASP A 232 -19.29 -15.02 -13.29
C ASP A 232 -18.55 -15.36 -14.59
N ASN A 233 -19.03 -14.96 -15.79
CA ASN A 233 -18.45 -15.34 -17.10
C ASN A 233 -16.90 -15.14 -17.21
N TYR A 234 -16.08 -16.05 -16.68
CA TYR A 234 -14.67 -15.78 -16.37
C TYR A 234 -13.68 -16.62 -17.19
N PRO A 235 -12.80 -15.98 -17.96
CA PRO A 235 -11.56 -16.59 -18.41
C PRO A 235 -10.37 -15.90 -17.73
N VAL A 236 -10.12 -16.14 -16.43
CA VAL A 236 -8.93 -15.55 -15.78
C VAL A 236 -8.32 -16.53 -14.79
N LYS A 237 -7.52 -17.43 -15.35
CA LYS A 237 -6.67 -18.35 -14.60
C LYS A 237 -5.32 -17.66 -14.35
N PHE A 238 -4.76 -17.75 -13.14
CA PHE A 238 -3.29 -17.71 -13.04
C PHE A 238 -2.72 -18.80 -13.96
N GLY A 239 -1.47 -18.71 -14.41
CA GLY A 239 -0.85 -19.76 -15.25
C GLY A 239 -1.00 -21.22 -14.71
N SER A 240 -1.44 -21.40 -13.47
CA SER A 240 -1.78 -22.65 -12.78
C SER A 240 -3.26 -23.11 -12.86
N GLY A 241 -4.17 -22.36 -13.48
CA GLY A 241 -5.58 -22.77 -13.59
C GLY A 241 -6.52 -22.34 -12.46
N ILE A 242 -6.03 -21.59 -11.47
CA ILE A 242 -6.78 -21.10 -10.30
C ILE A 242 -7.56 -19.83 -10.69
N PRO A 243 -8.86 -19.72 -10.36
CA PRO A 243 -9.64 -18.50 -10.54
C PRO A 243 -9.03 -17.32 -9.78
N LEU A 244 -9.22 -16.11 -10.30
CA LEU A 244 -8.91 -14.89 -9.54
C LEU A 244 -9.87 -14.70 -8.36
N THR A 245 -9.44 -13.90 -7.39
CA THR A 245 -10.34 -13.38 -6.36
C THR A 245 -11.23 -12.27 -6.93
N LYS A 246 -12.44 -12.10 -6.38
CA LYS A 246 -13.31 -10.97 -6.70
C LYS A 246 -12.60 -9.62 -6.49
N GLU A 247 -11.73 -9.55 -5.49
CA GLU A 247 -10.86 -8.39 -5.23
C GLU A 247 -9.92 -8.06 -6.38
N GLU A 248 -9.19 -9.03 -6.92
CA GLU A 248 -8.27 -8.82 -8.06
C GLU A 248 -9.04 -8.33 -9.29
N ILE A 249 -10.24 -8.88 -9.48
CA ILE A 249 -11.13 -8.58 -10.59
C ILE A 249 -11.59 -7.12 -10.54
N LYS A 250 -12.17 -6.73 -9.41
CA LYS A 250 -12.61 -5.36 -9.13
C LYS A 250 -11.44 -4.37 -9.24
N THR A 251 -10.26 -4.79 -8.82
CA THR A 251 -9.03 -4.00 -8.92
C THR A 251 -8.63 -3.78 -10.37
N ARG A 252 -8.65 -4.81 -11.23
CA ARG A 252 -8.34 -4.69 -12.66
C ARG A 252 -9.34 -3.82 -13.42
N GLU A 253 -10.61 -3.83 -13.03
CA GLU A 253 -11.62 -2.94 -13.61
C GLU A 253 -11.28 -1.46 -13.35
N LYS A 254 -10.90 -1.13 -12.11
CA LYS A 254 -10.43 0.21 -11.73
C LYS A 254 -9.07 0.54 -12.35
N GLU A 255 -8.17 -0.43 -12.47
CA GLU A 255 -6.86 -0.28 -13.13
C GLU A 255 -7.04 0.11 -14.61
N ASN A 256 -8.05 -0.43 -15.31
CA ASN A 256 -8.35 -0.02 -16.68
C ASN A 256 -8.77 1.45 -16.79
N ILE A 257 -9.37 2.03 -15.75
CA ILE A 257 -9.64 3.47 -15.68
C ILE A 257 -8.33 4.24 -15.59
N LEU A 258 -7.41 3.83 -14.71
CA LEU A 258 -6.06 4.41 -14.62
C LEU A 258 -5.29 4.28 -15.94
N ARG A 259 -5.30 3.11 -16.58
CA ARG A 259 -4.64 2.89 -17.86
C ARG A 259 -5.12 3.87 -18.91
N LYS A 260 -6.43 4.10 -18.99
CA LYS A 260 -7.03 5.08 -19.89
C LYS A 260 -6.54 6.51 -19.60
N GLU A 261 -6.49 6.91 -18.32
CA GLU A 261 -5.96 8.22 -17.92
C GLU A 261 -4.47 8.39 -18.29
N GLN A 262 -3.70 7.30 -18.29
CA GLN A 262 -2.28 7.28 -18.62
C GLN A 262 -1.98 7.00 -20.10
N GLY A 263 -3.00 6.82 -20.94
CA GLY A 263 -2.83 6.46 -22.36
C GLY A 263 -2.19 5.08 -22.58
N VAL A 264 -2.36 4.16 -21.63
CA VAL A 264 -1.85 2.77 -21.67
C VAL A 264 -2.95 1.83 -22.17
N THR A 265 -2.58 0.77 -22.88
CA THR A 265 -3.55 -0.27 -23.31
C THR A 265 -4.22 -0.92 -22.10
N ASN A 266 -5.52 -1.14 -22.21
CA ASN A 266 -6.31 -1.81 -21.19
C ASN A 266 -5.87 -3.27 -21.04
N LEU A 267 -6.03 -3.80 -19.83
CA LEU A 267 -6.04 -5.23 -19.60
C LEU A 267 -7.23 -5.87 -20.30
N ARG A 268 -7.08 -7.16 -20.57
CA ARG A 268 -8.19 -8.00 -21.01
C ARG A 268 -9.41 -7.78 -20.13
N LYS A 269 -10.52 -7.39 -20.76
CA LYS A 269 -11.78 -7.18 -20.06
C LYS A 269 -12.23 -8.49 -19.42
N VAL A 270 -12.59 -8.35 -18.16
CA VAL A 270 -13.16 -9.35 -17.27
C VAL A 270 -14.51 -9.90 -17.78
N SER A 271 -15.25 -9.16 -18.60
CA SER A 271 -16.58 -9.55 -19.09
C SER A 271 -16.65 -9.65 -20.62
N GLY A 272 -16.77 -10.86 -21.16
CA GLY A 272 -17.10 -11.09 -22.57
C GLY A 272 -16.48 -12.39 -23.10
N PRO A 273 -17.19 -13.13 -23.98
CA PRO A 273 -16.87 -14.51 -24.28
C PRO A 273 -15.42 -14.62 -24.74
N ASN A 274 -14.75 -15.70 -24.30
CA ASN A 274 -13.63 -16.25 -25.04
C ASN A 274 -14.06 -16.22 -26.51
N LYS A 275 -13.41 -15.38 -27.34
CA LYS A 275 -13.10 -15.84 -28.68
C LYS A 275 -12.17 -17.02 -28.45
N ALA A 276 -12.76 -18.16 -28.12
CA ALA A 276 -12.13 -19.44 -28.31
C ALA A 276 -11.65 -19.34 -29.74
N SER A 277 -10.32 -19.29 -29.86
CA SER A 277 -9.59 -19.54 -31.09
C SER A 277 -10.48 -20.35 -32.03
N GLU A 278 -10.88 -19.76 -33.15
CA GLU A 278 -11.15 -20.54 -34.35
C GLU A 278 -9.85 -21.32 -34.61
N LEU A 279 -9.72 -22.47 -33.96
CA LEU A 279 -8.80 -23.50 -34.40
C LEU A 279 -9.23 -23.79 -35.83
N PRO A 280 -8.34 -23.70 -36.83
CA PRO A 280 -8.71 -24.05 -38.18
C PRO A 280 -9.27 -25.47 -38.14
N ALA A 281 -10.52 -25.63 -38.59
CA ALA A 281 -11.14 -26.93 -38.73
C ALA A 281 -10.21 -27.78 -39.60
N ILE A 282 -9.59 -28.79 -38.98
CA ILE A 282 -8.92 -29.84 -39.74
C ILE A 282 -10.07 -30.61 -40.38
N GLU A 283 -10.37 -30.29 -41.65
CA GLU A 283 -11.20 -31.14 -42.49
C GLU A 283 -10.50 -32.49 -42.63
N ILE A 284 -10.97 -33.47 -41.88
CA ILE A 284 -10.65 -34.86 -42.14
C ILE A 284 -11.52 -35.24 -43.35
N THR A 285 -10.94 -35.14 -44.55
CA THR A 285 -11.53 -35.75 -45.74
C THR A 285 -11.60 -37.27 -45.50
N PRO A 286 -12.77 -37.92 -45.64
CA PRO A 286 -12.83 -39.37 -45.66
C PRO A 286 -11.97 -39.89 -46.81
N GLU A 287 -11.09 -40.85 -46.54
CA GLU A 287 -10.38 -41.58 -47.59
C GLU A 287 -11.40 -42.13 -48.59
N ASP A 288 -11.22 -41.73 -49.85
CA ASP A 288 -11.92 -42.31 -50.98
C ASP A 288 -11.68 -43.82 -51.02
N ASP A 289 -12.76 -44.57 -50.83
CA ASP A 289 -12.90 -45.93 -51.33
C ASP A 289 -12.49 -45.95 -52.82
N LYS A 290 -11.31 -46.51 -53.10
CA LYS A 290 -10.91 -46.93 -54.45
C LYS A 290 -10.54 -48.40 -54.47
N LYS A 291 -11.56 -49.17 -54.90
CA LYS A 291 -11.52 -50.34 -55.80
C LYS A 291 -10.56 -51.48 -55.50
#